data_AF-A0A0G1CCP1-F1
#
_entry.id   AF-A0A0G1CCP1-F1
#
_cell.length_a   1.000
_cell.length_b   1.000
_cell.length_c   1.000
_cell.angle_alpha   90.00
_cell.angle_beta   90.00
_cell.angle_gamma   90.00
#
_symmetry.space_group_name_H-M   'P 1'
#
loop_
_entity.id
_entity.type
_entity.pdbx_description
1 polymer ?
#
loop_
_entity_poly.entity_id
_entity_poly.type
_entity_poly.pdbx_seq_one_letter_code
_entity_poly.pdbx_strand_id
1 'polypeptide(L)'
;MEAGKRIGENRKEIIVTFRHPAPCLCPLDIKEHYKNRVIFSLEPEEGIVVNLWLKRAGLKMEMEQKSFKLPFRDQTGRMQYVEEYLKLLYDCLLGDQTLFVSTDEIMPMWRYTDPIVRAWEKDLVPIRFYQPDTNEPVIASNYIEERLLENPYPDFKKEIGVIGLGKMGKNIADRLKEKGWNVVGVDKGFNVEDFLSKLPSPRIIWLMVPAGGAVDETINLLLPNLSKGDFVIDGGNSFYKDTIRRAKVLTKKGIRFADAGVSGGPGGARFGASIMAGGNKKDFTALRPLFEDLAVQGGVEFFEGAGAGHFVKMIHNGIEYGMMQALAEGFAILKKSKFKFDLSRVAEIYNHGSVIESRLVGWLRNGLEIYGDDFKSVSGKVALTGEGEWTVKTAKELGVLARIIEGALKFRKESQKKPSYTGKVLSALRNQFGGHSAK
;
A
#
# COMPACT_ATOMS: atom_id res chain seq x y z
N MET A 1 -15.67 9.10 7.01
CA MET A 1 -15.54 9.78 8.31
C MET A 1 -14.77 8.85 9.21
N GLU A 2 -13.47 9.07 9.36
CA GLU A 2 -12.70 8.41 10.42
C GLU A 2 -13.20 9.01 11.74
N ALA A 3 -13.90 8.19 12.53
CA ALA A 3 -14.43 8.62 13.81
C ALA A 3 -13.24 8.84 14.77
N GLY A 4 -13.09 10.08 15.26
CA GLY A 4 -12.09 10.41 16.27
C GLY A 4 -12.22 9.51 17.51
N LYS A 5 -11.09 9.15 18.12
CA LYS A 5 -11.06 8.41 19.39
C LYS A 5 -11.72 9.26 20.47
N ARG A 6 -12.73 8.71 21.14
CA ARG A 6 -13.26 9.27 22.40
C ARG A 6 -12.23 9.01 23.49
N ILE A 7 -11.45 10.05 23.79
CA ILE A 7 -10.50 10.05 24.91
C ILE A 7 -11.30 10.21 26.21
N GLY A 8 -10.88 9.53 27.28
CA GLY A 8 -11.40 9.76 28.61
C GLY A 8 -11.20 11.21 29.08
N GLU A 9 -11.80 11.54 30.23
CA GLU A 9 -11.64 12.86 30.83
C GLU A 9 -10.17 13.09 31.21
N ASN A 10 -9.53 14.16 30.72
CA ASN A 10 -8.12 14.41 30.95
C ASN A 10 -7.87 14.69 32.44
N ARG A 11 -7.03 13.87 33.10
CA ARG A 11 -6.73 14.00 34.52
C ARG A 11 -5.28 14.39 34.75
N LYS A 12 -5.07 15.48 35.50
CA LYS A 12 -3.74 15.93 35.92
C LYS A 12 -3.71 15.91 37.45
N GLU A 13 -3.03 14.92 38.02
CA GLU A 13 -3.00 14.73 39.47
C GLU A 13 -1.58 14.49 39.99
N ILE A 14 -1.27 15.03 41.16
CA ILE A 14 -0.05 14.73 41.93
C ILE A 14 -0.47 13.91 43.15
N ILE A 15 0.01 12.67 43.26
CA ILE A 15 -0.34 11.76 44.34
C ILE A 15 0.84 11.57 45.29
N VAL A 16 0.72 12.12 46.50
CA VAL A 16 1.67 11.90 47.59
C VAL A 16 1.18 10.71 48.42
N THR A 17 1.94 9.61 48.42
CA THR A 17 1.63 8.44 49.23
C THR A 17 2.45 8.47 50.51
N PHE A 18 1.79 8.39 51.67
CA PHE A 18 2.50 8.34 52.95
C PHE A 18 3.29 7.04 53.10
N ARG A 19 4.41 7.12 53.82
CA ARG A 19 5.17 5.92 54.22
C ARG A 19 4.27 5.02 55.06
N HIS A 20 4.44 3.72 54.88
CA HIS A 20 3.66 2.74 55.60
C HIS A 20 3.96 2.83 57.11
N PRO A 21 2.95 2.96 57.98
CA PRO A 21 3.18 3.06 59.42
C PRO A 21 3.68 1.74 59.99
N ALA A 22 4.57 1.82 60.99
CA ALA A 22 5.00 0.67 61.80
C ALA A 22 4.66 0.98 63.27
N PRO A 23 3.81 0.16 63.94
CA PRO A 23 3.21 -1.08 63.46
C PRO A 23 2.07 -0.87 62.43
N CYS A 24 1.90 -1.85 61.55
CA CYS A 24 0.84 -1.86 60.54
C CYS A 24 -0.52 -2.21 61.17
N LEU A 25 -1.57 -1.47 60.80
CA LEU A 25 -2.96 -1.73 61.23
C LEU A 25 -3.79 -2.51 60.21
N CYS A 26 -3.19 -2.96 59.12
CA CYS A 26 -3.88 -3.77 58.12
C CYS A 26 -4.17 -5.17 58.66
N PRO A 27 -5.29 -5.82 58.24
CA PRO A 27 -5.50 -7.24 58.48
C PRO A 27 -4.33 -8.08 57.95
N LEU A 28 -4.01 -9.18 58.64
CA LEU A 28 -2.83 -10.02 58.35
C LEU A 28 -2.93 -10.79 57.03
N ASP A 29 -4.13 -10.86 56.44
CA ASP A 29 -4.50 -11.67 55.29
C ASP A 29 -4.52 -10.89 53.96
N ILE A 30 -4.17 -9.59 53.95
CA ILE A 30 -4.15 -8.79 52.72
C ILE A 30 -2.81 -8.85 52.00
N LYS A 31 -2.84 -9.02 50.66
CA LYS A 31 -1.65 -9.09 49.80
C LYS A 31 -0.90 -7.76 49.68
N GLU A 32 -1.60 -6.63 49.76
CA GLU A 32 -1.02 -5.30 49.72
C GLU A 32 -1.55 -4.46 50.88
N HIS A 33 -0.64 -3.79 51.58
CA HIS A 33 -1.00 -2.90 52.66
C HIS A 33 -1.78 -1.68 52.17
N TYR A 34 -2.77 -1.25 52.96
CA TYR A 34 -3.48 -0.01 52.73
C TYR A 34 -2.54 1.20 52.77
N LYS A 35 -2.71 2.11 51.81
CA LYS A 35 -1.86 3.29 51.63
C LYS A 35 -2.68 4.55 51.83
N ASN A 36 -2.22 5.40 52.75
CA ASN A 36 -2.75 6.74 52.93
C ASN A 36 -2.19 7.64 51.82
N ARG A 37 -3.02 8.50 51.24
CA ARG A 37 -2.64 9.35 50.09
C ARG A 37 -3.18 10.77 50.23
N VAL A 38 -2.43 11.74 49.74
CA VAL A 38 -2.91 13.08 49.41
C VAL A 38 -2.86 13.22 47.89
N ILE A 39 -3.99 13.55 47.28
CA ILE A 39 -4.14 13.71 45.84
C ILE A 39 -4.39 15.19 45.58
N PHE A 40 -3.47 15.86 44.90
CA PHE A 40 -3.68 17.20 44.37
C PHE A 40 -4.19 17.05 42.93
N SER A 41 -5.47 17.30 42.70
CA SER A 41 -6.09 17.24 41.38
C SER A 41 -6.10 18.65 40.78
N LEU A 42 -5.61 18.76 39.54
CA LEU A 42 -5.50 19.99 38.76
C LEU A 42 -6.53 20.04 37.62
N GLU A 43 -6.91 18.88 37.07
CA GLU A 43 -7.98 18.73 36.06
C GLU A 43 -8.64 17.36 36.25
N PRO A 44 -9.96 17.21 36.06
CA PRO A 44 -10.93 18.25 35.68
C PRO A 44 -11.40 19.11 36.86
N GLU A 45 -11.26 18.62 38.10
CA GLU A 45 -11.74 19.27 39.32
C GLU A 45 -10.55 19.65 40.21
N GLU A 46 -10.28 20.95 40.29
CA GLU A 46 -9.19 21.48 41.10
C GLU A 46 -9.47 21.30 42.60
N GLY A 47 -8.64 20.49 43.27
CA GLY A 47 -8.77 20.29 44.70
C GLY A 47 -7.75 19.34 45.31
N ILE A 48 -7.74 19.28 46.63
CA ILE A 48 -6.92 18.34 47.40
C ILE A 48 -7.85 17.29 48.02
N VAL A 49 -7.58 16.02 47.74
CA VAL A 49 -8.27 14.89 48.37
C VAL A 49 -7.30 14.12 49.25
N VAL A 50 -7.59 14.05 50.54
CA VAL A 50 -6.83 13.27 51.52
C VAL A 50 -7.57 11.97 51.83
N ASN A 51 -6.97 10.85 51.46
CA ASN A 51 -7.52 9.52 51.66
C ASN A 51 -6.75 8.80 52.78
N LEU A 52 -7.43 8.54 53.90
CA LEU A 52 -6.86 7.87 55.06
C LEU A 52 -7.62 6.59 55.37
N TRP A 53 -6.88 5.51 55.61
CA TRP A 53 -7.40 4.27 56.13
C TRP A 53 -7.38 4.29 57.65
N LEU A 54 -8.54 4.08 58.25
CA LEU A 54 -8.75 4.12 59.70
C LEU A 54 -9.46 2.83 60.13
N LYS A 55 -9.25 2.40 61.38
CA LYS A 55 -10.04 1.30 61.94
C LYS A 55 -11.48 1.78 62.13
N ARG A 56 -12.43 1.03 61.58
CA ARG A 56 -13.86 1.23 61.81
C ARG A 56 -14.17 1.02 63.30
N ALA A 57 -14.94 1.93 63.88
CA ALA A 57 -15.33 1.82 65.28
C ALA A 57 -16.10 0.50 65.54
N GLY A 58 -15.62 -0.31 66.47
CA GLY A 58 -16.20 -1.62 66.79
C GLY A 58 -15.19 -2.61 67.38
N LEU A 59 -15.69 -3.79 67.76
CA LEU A 59 -14.90 -4.87 68.35
C LEU A 59 -14.09 -5.67 67.31
N LYS A 60 -14.39 -5.52 66.01
CA LYS A 60 -13.69 -6.19 64.91
C LYS A 60 -12.54 -5.32 64.36
N MET A 61 -11.49 -5.96 63.84
CA MET A 61 -10.39 -5.28 63.14
C MET A 61 -10.73 -5.08 61.66
N GLU A 62 -11.65 -4.17 61.40
CA GLU A 62 -12.07 -3.76 60.06
C GLU A 62 -11.53 -2.36 59.75
N MET A 63 -10.95 -2.16 58.57
CA MET A 63 -10.44 -0.88 58.11
C MET A 63 -11.42 -0.24 57.14
N GLU A 64 -11.63 1.07 57.24
CA GLU A 64 -12.41 1.87 56.30
C GLU A 64 -11.58 3.04 55.76
N GLN A 65 -11.76 3.39 54.49
CA GLN A 65 -11.13 4.57 53.91
C GLN A 65 -12.05 5.79 54.10
N LYS A 66 -11.54 6.83 54.75
CA LYS A 66 -12.17 8.15 54.81
C LYS A 66 -11.48 9.07 53.81
N SER A 67 -12.29 9.77 53.02
CA SER A 67 -11.84 10.75 52.04
C SER A 67 -12.24 12.14 52.51
N PHE A 68 -11.27 13.03 52.69
CA PHE A 68 -11.48 14.44 53.01
C PHE A 68 -11.18 15.26 51.75
N LYS A 69 -12.18 15.99 51.23
CA LYS A 69 -12.04 16.77 50.01
C LYS A 69 -11.96 18.26 50.37
N LEU A 70 -10.95 18.94 49.84
CA LEU A 70 -10.76 20.38 49.89
C LEU A 70 -10.75 20.91 48.45
N PRO A 71 -11.90 21.28 47.86
CA PRO A 71 -11.92 21.89 46.55
C PRO A 71 -11.24 23.27 46.58
N PHE A 72 -10.51 23.65 45.53
CA PHE A 72 -9.88 24.98 45.43
C PHE A 72 -10.87 26.07 44.99
N ARG A 73 -11.97 25.69 44.34
CA ARG A 73 -13.05 26.59 43.91
C ARG A 73 -14.25 26.45 44.85
N ASP A 74 -14.47 27.47 45.66
CA ASP A 74 -15.72 27.61 46.40
C ASP A 74 -16.82 28.04 45.42
N GLN A 75 -17.96 27.37 45.44
CA GLN A 75 -19.10 27.65 44.56
C GLN A 75 -19.71 29.01 44.90
N THR A 76 -19.27 30.11 44.28
CA THR A 76 -20.11 31.31 44.08
C THR A 76 -19.56 32.20 42.97
N GLY A 77 -20.33 32.41 41.91
CA GLY A 77 -20.08 33.45 40.91
C GLY A 77 -20.01 32.94 39.46
N ARG A 78 -21.19 32.76 38.85
CA ARG A 78 -21.30 32.64 37.39
C ARG A 78 -20.66 33.86 36.71
N MET A 79 -19.69 33.62 35.83
CA MET A 79 -19.66 34.30 34.54
C MET A 79 -19.78 33.22 33.48
N GLN A 80 -20.90 33.24 32.78
CA GLN A 80 -21.13 32.42 31.61
C GLN A 80 -20.06 32.80 30.58
N TYR A 81 -19.28 31.82 30.15
CA TYR A 81 -18.32 31.94 29.07
C TYR A 81 -19.08 32.36 27.80
N VAL A 82 -19.01 33.64 27.42
CA VAL A 82 -19.63 34.15 26.19
C VAL A 82 -18.71 35.21 25.57
N GLU A 83 -17.65 34.78 24.90
CA GLU A 83 -16.94 35.67 23.96
C GLU A 83 -16.95 35.15 22.52
N GLU A 84 -17.00 33.82 22.32
CA GLU A 84 -16.94 33.22 20.98
C GLU A 84 -18.29 33.28 20.25
N TYR A 85 -19.38 32.95 20.94
CA TYR A 85 -20.72 33.02 20.35
C TYR A 85 -21.16 34.47 20.09
N LEU A 86 -20.69 35.41 20.90
CA LEU A 86 -21.03 36.82 20.71
C LEU A 86 -20.29 37.43 19.51
N LYS A 87 -19.03 37.03 19.28
CA LYS A 87 -18.30 37.35 18.05
C LYS A 87 -18.98 36.73 16.83
N LEU A 88 -19.33 35.44 16.90
CA LEU A 88 -20.02 34.78 15.80
C LEU A 88 -21.34 35.47 15.45
N LEU A 89 -22.15 35.84 16.45
CA LEU A 89 -23.41 36.57 16.24
C LEU A 89 -23.20 38.00 15.74
N TYR A 90 -22.13 38.66 16.15
CA TYR A 90 -21.76 39.98 15.64
C TYR A 90 -21.33 39.91 14.17
N ASP A 91 -20.52 38.93 13.81
CA ASP A 91 -20.09 38.68 12.43
C ASP A 91 -21.28 38.25 11.55
N CYS A 92 -22.27 37.52 12.11
CA CYS A 92 -23.56 37.28 11.45
C CYS A 92 -24.29 38.58 11.08
N LEU A 93 -24.38 39.52 12.03
CA LEU A 93 -25.07 40.79 11.84
C LEU A 93 -24.35 41.70 10.84
N LEU A 94 -23.03 41.54 10.68
CA LEU A 94 -22.23 42.21 9.66
C LEU A 94 -22.32 41.54 8.27
N GLY A 95 -22.92 40.36 8.17
CA GLY A 95 -23.23 39.69 6.91
C GLY A 95 -22.08 38.88 6.30
N ASP A 96 -21.11 38.43 7.09
CA ASP A 96 -19.99 37.62 6.59
C ASP A 96 -20.41 36.18 6.28
N GLN A 97 -20.75 35.90 5.02
CA GLN A 97 -21.18 34.57 4.56
C GLN A 97 -20.11 33.47 4.66
N THR A 98 -18.84 33.79 4.92
CA THR A 98 -17.78 32.76 5.04
C THR A 98 -17.87 31.94 6.31
N LEU A 99 -18.61 32.44 7.32
CA LEU A 99 -18.78 31.80 8.61
C LEU A 99 -20.03 30.91 8.68
N PHE A 100 -20.85 30.87 7.62
CA PHE A 100 -22.10 30.12 7.59
C PHE A 100 -22.25 29.32 6.30
N VAL A 101 -22.87 28.15 6.42
CA VAL A 101 -23.28 27.35 5.26
C VAL A 101 -24.62 27.91 4.77
N SER A 102 -24.72 28.23 3.48
CA SER A 102 -25.96 28.77 2.90
C SER A 102 -27.10 27.77 2.97
N THR A 103 -28.36 28.23 2.90
CA THR A 103 -29.53 27.33 2.84
C THR A 103 -29.41 26.32 1.69
N ASP A 104 -28.88 26.76 0.54
CA ASP A 104 -28.67 25.92 -0.64
C ASP A 104 -27.55 24.89 -0.47
N GLU A 105 -26.66 25.04 0.51
CA GLU A 105 -25.64 24.06 0.88
C GLU A 105 -26.11 23.16 2.04
N ILE A 106 -26.85 23.72 3.01
CA ILE A 106 -27.48 22.98 4.11
C ILE A 106 -28.44 21.92 3.58
N MET A 107 -29.24 22.25 2.56
CA MET A 107 -30.21 21.32 1.98
C MET A 107 -29.56 20.05 1.39
N PRO A 108 -28.50 20.14 0.55
CA PRO A 108 -27.67 19.00 0.17
C PRO A 108 -27.06 18.25 1.34
N MET A 109 -26.53 18.94 2.35
CA MET A 109 -25.96 18.27 3.53
C MET A 109 -26.99 17.40 4.25
N TRP A 110 -28.21 17.89 4.44
CA TRP A 110 -29.31 17.10 5.00
C TRP A 110 -29.71 15.94 4.08
N ARG A 111 -29.71 16.13 2.75
CA ARG A 111 -30.00 15.04 1.80
C ARG A 111 -29.06 13.83 1.97
N TYR A 112 -27.82 14.04 2.40
CA TYR A 112 -26.89 12.95 2.70
C TYR A 112 -26.97 12.46 4.16
N THR A 113 -27.19 13.36 5.11
CA THR A 113 -27.19 13.04 6.55
C THR A 113 -28.49 12.35 6.99
N ASP A 114 -29.64 12.78 6.49
CA ASP A 114 -30.97 12.22 6.86
C ASP A 114 -31.07 10.71 6.62
N PRO A 115 -30.67 10.17 5.46
CA PRO A 115 -30.71 8.72 5.23
C PRO A 115 -29.86 7.93 6.22
N ILE A 116 -28.70 8.48 6.62
CA ILE A 116 -27.79 7.84 7.58
C ILE A 116 -28.42 7.83 8.96
N VAL A 117 -28.94 8.98 9.41
CA VAL A 117 -29.63 9.11 10.71
C VAL A 117 -30.85 8.20 10.76
N ARG A 118 -31.70 8.22 9.73
CA ARG A 118 -32.89 7.34 9.64
C ARG A 118 -32.52 5.86 9.60
N ALA A 119 -31.37 5.50 9.02
CA ALA A 119 -30.88 4.13 9.04
C ALA A 119 -30.44 3.70 10.45
N TRP A 120 -29.82 4.59 11.22
CA TRP A 120 -29.49 4.36 12.63
C TRP A 120 -30.73 4.30 13.53
N GLU A 121 -31.71 5.20 13.33
CA GLU A 121 -32.99 5.17 14.07
C GLU A 121 -33.76 3.86 13.86
N LYS A 122 -33.64 3.29 12.66
CA LYS A 122 -34.26 2.00 12.30
C LYS A 122 -33.39 0.79 12.63
N ASP A 123 -32.24 1.00 13.28
CA ASP A 123 -31.24 -0.03 13.59
C ASP A 123 -30.79 -0.87 12.38
N LEU A 124 -30.85 -0.29 11.16
CA LEU A 124 -30.39 -0.96 9.94
C LEU A 124 -28.87 -1.11 9.92
N VAL A 125 -28.17 -0.22 10.62
CA VAL A 125 -26.73 -0.29 10.89
C VAL A 125 -26.54 -0.05 12.38
N PRO A 126 -26.35 -1.10 13.20
CA PRO A 126 -26.30 -0.93 14.64
C PRO A 126 -25.14 -0.04 15.10
N ILE A 127 -25.44 0.98 15.90
CA ILE A 127 -24.41 1.82 16.51
C ILE A 127 -23.71 1.00 17.59
N ARG A 128 -22.41 0.77 17.41
CA ARG A 128 -21.56 0.07 18.38
C ARG A 128 -20.88 1.07 19.30
N PHE A 129 -21.03 0.87 20.59
CA PHE A 129 -20.31 1.61 21.61
C PHE A 129 -19.08 0.84 22.05
N TYR A 130 -18.05 1.55 22.50
CA TYR A 130 -16.80 0.99 22.99
C TYR A 130 -16.41 1.68 24.28
N GLN A 131 -15.59 1.01 25.09
CA GLN A 131 -15.05 1.60 26.31
C GLN A 131 -14.00 2.68 25.95
N PRO A 132 -14.09 3.90 26.51
CA PRO A 132 -13.08 4.93 26.32
C PRO A 132 -11.67 4.42 26.65
N ASP A 133 -10.65 4.97 25.98
CA ASP A 133 -9.23 4.62 26.16
C ASP A 133 -8.86 3.14 25.91
N THR A 134 -9.72 2.41 25.20
CA THR A 134 -9.42 1.05 24.73
C THR A 134 -9.10 1.02 23.24
N ASN A 135 -8.44 -0.05 22.81
CA ASN A 135 -8.23 -0.34 21.39
C ASN A 135 -9.43 -1.04 20.74
N GLU A 136 -10.58 -1.17 21.42
CA GLU A 136 -11.78 -1.81 20.89
C GLU A 136 -12.21 -1.24 19.52
N PRO A 137 -12.18 0.08 19.25
CA PRO A 137 -12.50 0.62 17.93
C PRO A 137 -11.48 0.24 16.86
N VAL A 138 -10.19 0.14 17.24
CA VAL A 138 -9.11 -0.23 16.32
C VAL A 138 -9.21 -1.71 15.97
N ILE A 139 -9.50 -2.55 16.97
CA ILE A 139 -9.71 -3.99 16.78
C ILE A 139 -11.02 -4.26 16.03
N ALA A 140 -12.08 -3.51 16.31
CA ALA A 140 -13.34 -3.60 15.57
C ALA A 140 -13.23 -3.01 14.15
N SER A 141 -12.37 -2.02 13.93
CA SER A 141 -12.00 -1.54 12.60
C SER A 141 -11.28 -2.64 11.83
N ASN A 142 -10.35 -3.35 12.46
CA ASN A 142 -9.75 -4.55 11.86
C ASN A 142 -10.83 -5.60 11.56
N TYR A 143 -11.89 -5.72 12.37
CA TYR A 143 -13.03 -6.61 12.06
C TYR A 143 -13.90 -6.11 10.91
N ILE A 144 -14.04 -4.79 10.68
CA ILE A 144 -14.75 -4.23 9.52
C ILE A 144 -13.91 -4.36 8.26
N GLU A 145 -12.59 -4.15 8.34
CA GLU A 145 -11.65 -4.47 7.28
C GLU A 145 -11.62 -5.99 7.04
N GLU A 146 -11.56 -6.82 8.08
CA GLU A 146 -11.57 -8.29 7.99
C GLU A 146 -12.89 -8.87 7.52
N ARG A 147 -14.02 -8.18 7.72
CA ARG A 147 -15.33 -8.57 7.18
C ARG A 147 -15.56 -8.03 5.76
N LEU A 148 -14.89 -6.94 5.39
CA LEU A 148 -14.66 -6.61 3.97
C LEU A 148 -13.60 -7.54 3.33
N LEU A 149 -12.80 -8.23 4.14
CA LEU A 149 -11.91 -9.34 3.78
C LEU A 149 -12.52 -10.71 4.11
N GLU A 150 -13.83 -10.82 4.38
CA GLU A 150 -14.52 -12.12 4.23
C GLU A 150 -14.20 -12.51 2.80
N ASN A 151 -13.43 -13.60 2.62
CA ASN A 151 -12.93 -14.05 1.32
C ASN A 151 -14.08 -13.89 0.32
N PRO A 152 -14.04 -12.92 -0.62
CA PRO A 152 -15.18 -12.65 -1.48
C PRO A 152 -15.49 -13.83 -2.42
N TYR A 153 -14.63 -14.86 -2.36
CA TYR A 153 -14.72 -16.12 -3.06
C TYR A 153 -14.36 -17.26 -2.08
N PRO A 154 -15.22 -17.57 -1.09
CA PRO A 154 -14.92 -18.56 -0.03
C PRO A 154 -14.56 -19.95 -0.59
N ASP A 155 -15.02 -20.25 -1.80
CA ASP A 155 -14.74 -21.50 -2.53
C ASP A 155 -13.49 -21.46 -3.43
N PHE A 156 -12.78 -20.32 -3.51
CA PHE A 156 -11.60 -20.19 -4.36
C PHE A 156 -10.43 -20.97 -3.74
N LYS A 157 -10.03 -22.05 -4.42
CA LYS A 157 -8.88 -22.86 -4.00
C LYS A 157 -7.58 -22.12 -4.34
N LYS A 158 -6.81 -21.76 -3.31
CA LYS A 158 -5.51 -21.10 -3.44
C LYS A 158 -4.42 -22.08 -3.90
N GLU A 159 -4.55 -22.54 -5.14
CA GLU A 159 -3.73 -23.58 -5.75
C GLU A 159 -3.21 -23.06 -7.09
N ILE A 160 -1.90 -23.07 -7.29
CA ILE A 160 -1.31 -22.47 -8.49
C ILE A 160 0.01 -23.14 -8.90
N GLY A 161 0.15 -23.34 -10.21
CA GLY A 161 1.41 -23.71 -10.85
C GLY A 161 2.17 -22.46 -11.31
N VAL A 162 3.46 -22.36 -11.02
CA VAL A 162 4.32 -21.26 -11.51
C VAL A 162 5.46 -21.85 -12.35
N ILE A 163 5.53 -21.49 -13.62
CA ILE A 163 6.56 -21.95 -14.55
C ILE A 163 7.54 -20.81 -14.85
N GLY A 164 8.82 -21.05 -14.57
CA GLY A 164 9.92 -20.10 -14.69
C GLY A 164 10.25 -19.46 -13.35
N LEU A 165 11.25 -20.00 -12.64
CA LEU A 165 11.64 -19.58 -11.29
C LEU A 165 12.87 -18.64 -11.30
N GLY A 166 12.98 -17.81 -12.35
CA GLY A 166 13.94 -16.71 -12.39
C GLY A 166 13.65 -15.63 -11.33
N LYS A 167 14.34 -14.48 -11.43
CA LYS A 167 14.24 -13.37 -10.46
C LYS A 167 12.80 -12.92 -10.18
N MET A 168 11.92 -12.92 -11.19
CA MET A 168 10.51 -12.52 -11.01
C MET A 168 9.65 -13.69 -10.51
N GLY A 169 9.70 -14.84 -11.18
CA GLY A 169 8.80 -15.96 -10.90
C GLY A 169 9.03 -16.59 -9.53
N LYS A 170 10.28 -16.67 -9.06
CA LYS A 170 10.57 -17.10 -7.69
C LYS A 170 9.92 -16.17 -6.66
N ASN A 171 10.06 -14.85 -6.84
CA ASN A 171 9.49 -13.88 -5.90
C ASN A 171 7.95 -13.89 -5.90
N ILE A 172 7.32 -14.10 -7.06
CA ILE A 172 5.87 -14.34 -7.17
C ILE A 172 5.45 -15.59 -6.40
N ALA A 173 6.16 -16.71 -6.61
CA ALA A 173 5.89 -17.96 -5.93
C ALA A 173 6.05 -17.82 -4.40
N ASP A 174 7.12 -17.17 -3.94
CA ASP A 174 7.39 -16.94 -2.52
C ASP A 174 6.30 -16.05 -1.89
N ARG A 175 5.88 -14.98 -2.59
CA ARG A 175 4.77 -14.12 -2.14
C ARG A 175 3.46 -14.89 -1.99
N LEU A 176 3.11 -15.72 -2.98
CA LEU A 176 1.87 -16.50 -2.95
C LEU A 176 1.87 -17.51 -1.80
N LYS A 177 3.00 -18.18 -1.53
CA LYS A 177 3.14 -19.06 -0.36
C LYS A 177 2.85 -18.33 0.96
N GLU A 178 3.36 -17.12 1.12
CA GLU A 178 3.09 -16.29 2.31
C GLU A 178 1.63 -15.83 2.42
N LYS A 179 0.93 -15.74 1.28
CA LYS A 179 -0.50 -15.47 1.21
C LYS A 179 -1.36 -16.74 1.38
N GLY A 180 -0.75 -17.85 1.78
CA GLY A 180 -1.43 -19.11 2.05
C GLY A 180 -1.78 -19.92 0.80
N TRP A 181 -1.13 -19.67 -0.33
CA TRP A 181 -1.30 -20.48 -1.53
C TRP A 181 -0.43 -21.73 -1.49
N ASN A 182 -0.99 -22.85 -1.93
CA ASN A 182 -0.20 -24.00 -2.32
C ASN A 182 0.37 -23.76 -3.73
N VAL A 183 1.69 -23.64 -3.81
CA VAL A 183 2.41 -23.25 -5.02
C VAL A 183 3.29 -24.40 -5.50
N VAL A 184 3.01 -24.90 -6.70
CA VAL A 184 3.87 -25.84 -7.42
C VAL A 184 4.74 -25.04 -8.38
N GLY A 185 6.03 -24.86 -8.05
CA GLY A 185 6.97 -24.10 -8.87
C GLY A 185 7.89 -25.01 -9.68
N VAL A 186 8.09 -24.72 -10.97
CA VAL A 186 9.02 -25.46 -11.85
C VAL A 186 9.80 -24.52 -12.77
N ASP A 187 10.96 -24.98 -13.25
CA ASP A 187 11.76 -24.29 -14.28
C ASP A 187 11.96 -25.20 -15.51
N LYS A 188 12.71 -24.76 -16.51
CA LYS A 188 12.97 -25.50 -17.76
C LYS A 188 13.40 -26.94 -17.50
N GLY A 189 12.89 -27.86 -18.32
CA GLY A 189 13.21 -29.29 -18.24
C GLY A 189 12.37 -30.09 -17.25
N PHE A 190 11.30 -29.52 -16.70
CA PHE A 190 10.37 -30.23 -15.81
C PHE A 190 9.54 -31.29 -16.54
N ASN A 191 9.08 -32.30 -15.80
CA ASN A 191 8.10 -33.28 -16.29
C ASN A 191 6.69 -32.69 -16.18
N VAL A 192 5.99 -32.57 -17.31
CA VAL A 192 4.68 -31.93 -17.40
C VAL A 192 3.60 -32.71 -16.65
N GLU A 193 3.59 -34.03 -16.76
CA GLU A 193 2.59 -34.88 -16.12
C GLU A 193 2.72 -34.82 -14.60
N ASP A 194 3.95 -34.93 -14.08
CA ASP A 194 4.25 -34.76 -12.65
C ASP A 194 3.82 -33.38 -12.15
N PHE A 195 4.14 -32.30 -12.90
CA PHE A 195 3.73 -30.94 -12.55
C PHE A 195 2.20 -30.78 -12.49
N LEU A 196 1.48 -31.22 -13.53
CA LEU A 196 0.04 -31.05 -13.62
C LEU A 196 -0.75 -31.98 -12.69
N SER A 197 -0.18 -33.12 -12.28
CA SER A 197 -0.79 -34.04 -11.31
C SER A 197 -0.86 -33.46 -9.90
N LYS A 198 0.02 -32.50 -9.57
CA LYS A 198 0.06 -31.81 -8.28
C LYS A 198 -0.93 -30.64 -8.17
N LEU A 199 -1.62 -30.30 -9.26
CA LEU A 199 -2.56 -29.18 -9.33
C LEU A 199 -4.00 -29.68 -9.48
N PRO A 200 -4.95 -29.21 -8.65
CA PRO A 200 -6.35 -29.55 -8.81
C PRO A 200 -6.94 -28.89 -10.06
N SER A 201 -7.92 -29.56 -10.68
CA SER A 201 -8.69 -28.97 -11.79
C SER A 201 -9.86 -28.11 -11.27
N PRO A 202 -10.21 -26.99 -11.94
CA PRO A 202 -9.49 -26.38 -13.06
C PRO A 202 -8.14 -25.79 -12.61
N ARG A 203 -7.08 -26.11 -13.35
CA ARG A 203 -5.71 -25.72 -12.99
C ARG A 203 -5.49 -24.24 -13.27
N ILE A 204 -4.73 -23.56 -12.42
CA ILE A 204 -4.26 -22.20 -12.67
C ILE A 204 -2.75 -22.25 -12.84
N ILE A 205 -2.27 -21.83 -14.02
CA ILE A 205 -0.85 -21.91 -14.38
C ILE A 205 -0.36 -20.52 -14.76
N TRP A 206 0.60 -20.00 -13.99
CA TRP A 206 1.27 -18.73 -14.23
C TRP A 206 2.59 -18.95 -14.98
N LEU A 207 2.73 -18.33 -16.14
CA LEU A 207 3.95 -18.34 -16.94
C LEU A 207 4.78 -17.09 -16.63
N MET A 208 6.01 -17.31 -16.16
CA MET A 208 7.00 -16.26 -15.91
C MET A 208 8.32 -16.61 -16.59
N VAL A 209 8.23 -16.86 -17.90
CA VAL A 209 9.35 -17.23 -18.78
C VAL A 209 9.71 -16.07 -19.71
N PRO A 210 10.89 -16.09 -20.37
CA PRO A 210 11.26 -15.03 -21.32
C PRO A 210 10.22 -14.84 -22.42
N ALA A 211 9.95 -13.58 -22.79
CA ALA A 211 8.98 -13.24 -23.81
C ALA A 211 9.36 -13.81 -25.20
N GLY A 212 8.36 -14.00 -26.06
CA GLY A 212 8.53 -14.57 -27.40
C GLY A 212 8.46 -16.09 -27.40
N GLY A 213 9.38 -16.74 -28.12
CA GLY A 213 9.32 -18.18 -28.42
C GLY A 213 9.24 -19.09 -27.19
N ALA A 214 9.89 -18.73 -26.07
CA ALA A 214 9.86 -19.56 -24.86
C ALA A 214 8.44 -19.68 -24.26
N VAL A 215 7.60 -18.64 -24.35
CA VAL A 215 6.19 -18.72 -23.94
C VAL A 215 5.42 -19.67 -24.85
N ASP A 216 5.64 -19.58 -26.18
CA ASP A 216 4.97 -20.45 -27.14
C ASP A 216 5.40 -21.92 -26.98
N GLU A 217 6.68 -22.19 -26.76
CA GLU A 217 7.20 -23.51 -26.42
C GLU A 217 6.55 -24.08 -25.15
N THR A 218 6.45 -23.25 -24.11
CA THR A 218 5.84 -23.66 -22.83
C THR A 218 4.35 -23.97 -23.00
N ILE A 219 3.62 -23.13 -23.73
CA ILE A 219 2.21 -23.37 -24.04
C ILE A 219 2.05 -24.67 -24.84
N ASN A 220 2.86 -24.88 -25.87
CA ASN A 220 2.79 -26.09 -26.70
C ASN A 220 3.12 -27.36 -25.91
N LEU A 221 4.03 -27.27 -24.93
CA LEU A 221 4.39 -28.36 -24.03
C LEU A 221 3.24 -28.72 -23.08
N LEU A 222 2.50 -27.72 -22.58
CA LEU A 222 1.38 -27.92 -21.66
C LEU A 222 0.12 -28.43 -22.38
N LEU A 223 -0.17 -27.88 -23.56
CA LEU A 223 -1.45 -28.01 -24.26
C LEU A 223 -2.00 -29.45 -24.40
N PRO A 224 -1.17 -30.49 -24.68
CA PRO A 224 -1.66 -31.86 -24.78
C PRO A 224 -2.25 -32.43 -23.49
N ASN A 225 -1.83 -31.89 -22.33
CA ASN A 225 -2.17 -32.41 -21.00
C ASN A 225 -3.14 -31.50 -20.22
N LEU A 226 -3.55 -30.36 -20.80
CA LEU A 226 -4.51 -29.45 -20.19
C LEU A 226 -5.96 -29.90 -20.44
N SER A 227 -6.80 -29.70 -19.44
CA SER A 227 -8.23 -29.98 -19.50
C SER A 227 -9.03 -28.73 -19.85
N LYS A 228 -10.22 -28.90 -20.44
CA LYS A 228 -11.14 -27.77 -20.67
C LYS A 228 -11.43 -27.05 -19.36
N GLY A 229 -11.34 -25.73 -19.38
CA GLY A 229 -11.52 -24.88 -18.20
C GLY A 229 -10.24 -24.58 -17.42
N ASP A 230 -9.13 -25.28 -17.68
CA ASP A 230 -7.83 -24.89 -17.14
C ASP A 230 -7.45 -23.48 -17.60
N PHE A 231 -6.68 -22.79 -16.77
CA PHE A 231 -6.27 -21.41 -16.92
C PHE A 231 -4.76 -21.30 -17.13
N VAL A 232 -4.39 -20.56 -18.17
CA VAL A 232 -3.01 -20.16 -18.43
C VAL A 232 -2.92 -18.64 -18.35
N ILE A 233 -2.02 -18.12 -17.50
CA ILE A 233 -1.76 -16.70 -17.33
C ILE A 233 -0.35 -16.42 -17.85
N ASP A 234 -0.23 -15.59 -18.88
CA ASP A 234 1.08 -15.07 -19.30
C ASP A 234 1.39 -13.81 -18.48
N GLY A 235 2.29 -13.94 -17.50
CA GLY A 235 2.71 -12.83 -16.65
C GLY A 235 4.01 -12.15 -17.09
N GLY A 236 4.56 -12.55 -18.24
CA GLY A 236 5.81 -12.01 -18.77
C GLY A 236 5.65 -10.65 -19.43
N ASN A 237 6.75 -10.08 -19.91
CA ASN A 237 6.71 -8.89 -20.79
C ASN A 237 6.45 -9.30 -22.25
N SER A 238 5.35 -10.00 -22.51
CA SER A 238 5.00 -10.44 -23.87
C SER A 238 4.48 -9.31 -24.74
N PHE A 239 4.73 -9.39 -26.05
CA PHE A 239 4.15 -8.44 -27.01
C PHE A 239 2.65 -8.73 -27.20
N TYR A 240 1.81 -7.70 -27.11
CA TYR A 240 0.35 -7.86 -27.06
C TYR A 240 -0.25 -8.61 -28.27
N LYS A 241 0.35 -8.49 -29.47
CA LYS A 241 -0.11 -9.22 -30.66
C LYS A 241 0.11 -10.73 -30.53
N ASP A 242 1.20 -11.15 -29.89
CA ASP A 242 1.43 -12.57 -29.58
C ASP A 242 0.42 -13.09 -28.57
N THR A 243 0.08 -12.27 -27.58
CA THR A 243 -0.97 -12.57 -26.61
C THR A 243 -2.33 -12.77 -27.26
N ILE A 244 -2.73 -11.90 -28.19
CA ILE A 244 -3.96 -12.07 -28.98
C ILE A 244 -3.94 -13.38 -29.76
N ARG A 245 -2.80 -13.73 -30.38
CA ARG A 245 -2.64 -15.00 -31.11
C ARG A 245 -2.76 -16.20 -30.17
N ARG A 246 -2.06 -16.20 -29.03
CA ARG A 246 -2.07 -17.27 -28.02
C ARG A 246 -3.46 -17.49 -27.44
N ALA A 247 -4.15 -16.40 -27.08
CA ALA A 247 -5.53 -16.46 -26.60
C ALA A 247 -6.44 -17.18 -27.61
N LYS A 248 -6.37 -16.83 -28.90
CA LYS A 248 -7.16 -17.52 -29.94
C LYS A 248 -6.86 -19.02 -30.02
N VAL A 249 -5.61 -19.43 -29.88
CA VAL A 249 -5.22 -20.86 -29.91
C VAL A 249 -5.75 -21.60 -28.69
N LEU A 250 -5.58 -21.03 -27.50
CA LEU A 250 -6.00 -21.62 -26.23
C LEU A 250 -7.54 -21.72 -26.12
N THR A 251 -8.25 -20.65 -26.47
CA THR A 251 -9.72 -20.63 -26.45
C THR A 251 -10.31 -21.68 -27.40
N LYS A 252 -9.73 -21.91 -28.59
CA LYS A 252 -10.16 -22.99 -29.50
C LYS A 252 -10.04 -24.38 -28.88
N LYS A 253 -9.15 -24.57 -27.92
CA LYS A 253 -8.96 -25.83 -27.17
C LYS A 253 -9.77 -25.88 -25.87
N GLY A 254 -10.56 -24.84 -25.57
CA GLY A 254 -11.33 -24.71 -24.33
C GLY A 254 -10.48 -24.37 -23.11
N ILE A 255 -9.26 -23.88 -23.34
CA ILE A 255 -8.35 -23.39 -22.29
C ILE A 255 -8.59 -21.90 -22.12
N ARG A 256 -8.76 -21.46 -20.87
CA ARG A 256 -8.96 -20.07 -20.51
C ARG A 256 -7.61 -19.37 -20.42
N PHE A 257 -7.57 -18.10 -20.81
CA PHE A 257 -6.32 -17.38 -20.94
C PHE A 257 -6.46 -15.94 -20.47
N ALA A 258 -5.47 -15.47 -19.71
CA ALA A 258 -5.32 -14.09 -19.30
C ALA A 258 -3.87 -13.64 -19.51
N ASP A 259 -3.71 -12.34 -19.77
CA ASP A 259 -2.40 -11.68 -19.75
C ASP A 259 -2.28 -10.78 -18.54
N ALA A 260 -1.09 -10.72 -17.96
CA ALA A 260 -0.85 -9.95 -16.74
C ALA A 260 0.48 -9.19 -16.83
N GLY A 261 0.38 -7.91 -17.15
CA GLY A 261 1.54 -7.02 -17.08
C GLY A 261 1.94 -6.74 -15.64
N VAL A 262 3.09 -7.28 -15.20
CA VAL A 262 3.59 -7.10 -13.82
C VAL A 262 4.68 -6.04 -13.75
N SER A 263 4.47 -4.95 -13.00
CA SER A 263 5.45 -3.86 -12.78
C SER A 263 5.87 -3.74 -11.31
N GLY A 264 7.06 -3.18 -11.07
CA GLY A 264 7.66 -3.01 -9.73
C GLY A 264 8.98 -3.75 -9.50
N GLY A 265 9.47 -4.49 -10.50
CA GLY A 265 10.73 -5.23 -10.43
C GLY A 265 10.69 -6.43 -9.47
N PRO A 266 11.85 -7.03 -9.14
CA PRO A 266 11.91 -8.16 -8.21
C PRO A 266 11.35 -7.83 -6.81
N GLY A 267 11.56 -6.60 -6.34
CA GLY A 267 10.96 -6.13 -5.08
C GLY A 267 9.43 -6.07 -5.15
N GLY A 268 8.87 -5.57 -6.26
CA GLY A 268 7.42 -5.59 -6.49
C GLY A 268 6.85 -7.00 -6.56
N ALA A 269 7.50 -7.92 -7.30
CA ALA A 269 7.09 -9.33 -7.33
C ALA A 269 7.03 -9.97 -5.93
N ARG A 270 7.94 -9.54 -5.03
CA ARG A 270 8.07 -10.09 -3.67
C ARG A 270 7.09 -9.47 -2.68
N PHE A 271 6.93 -8.14 -2.70
CA PHE A 271 6.24 -7.36 -1.67
C PHE A 271 4.93 -6.73 -2.12
N GLY A 272 4.61 -6.82 -3.41
CA GLY A 272 3.38 -6.31 -4.02
C GLY A 272 3.69 -5.60 -5.33
N ALA A 273 3.13 -6.09 -6.42
CA ALA A 273 3.32 -5.54 -7.76
C ALA A 273 2.21 -4.56 -8.15
N SER A 274 2.43 -3.82 -9.24
CA SER A 274 1.34 -3.27 -10.05
C SER A 274 1.00 -4.27 -11.16
N ILE A 275 -0.26 -4.67 -11.26
CA ILE A 275 -0.75 -5.70 -12.18
C ILE A 275 -1.77 -5.10 -13.13
N MET A 276 -1.50 -5.23 -14.42
CA MET A 276 -2.35 -4.80 -15.52
C MET A 276 -2.90 -6.06 -16.20
N ALA A 277 -4.11 -6.47 -15.86
CA ALA A 277 -4.69 -7.72 -16.33
C ALA A 277 -5.50 -7.51 -17.61
N GLY A 278 -5.32 -8.39 -18.60
CA GLY A 278 -6.09 -8.46 -19.84
C GLY A 278 -6.78 -9.81 -20.00
N GLY A 279 -7.89 -9.84 -20.75
CA GLY A 279 -8.63 -11.06 -21.04
C GLY A 279 -10.14 -10.91 -20.95
N ASN A 280 -10.83 -11.97 -20.53
CA ASN A 280 -12.28 -11.98 -20.34
C ASN A 280 -12.66 -11.49 -18.93
N LYS A 281 -13.70 -10.65 -18.83
CA LYS A 281 -14.13 -10.07 -17.55
C LYS A 281 -14.53 -11.12 -16.51
N LYS A 282 -15.23 -12.19 -16.91
CA LYS A 282 -15.66 -13.26 -15.98
C LYS A 282 -14.46 -14.01 -15.42
N ASP A 283 -13.49 -14.28 -16.27
CA ASP A 283 -12.23 -14.94 -15.90
C ASP A 283 -11.39 -14.06 -14.97
N PHE A 284 -11.31 -12.75 -15.25
CA PHE A 284 -10.66 -11.81 -14.34
C PHE A 284 -11.36 -11.75 -12.98
N THR A 285 -12.69 -11.66 -12.93
CA THR A 285 -13.44 -11.68 -11.67
C THR A 285 -13.13 -12.93 -10.87
N ALA A 286 -13.08 -14.10 -11.52
CA ALA A 286 -12.71 -15.35 -10.86
C ALA A 286 -11.26 -15.34 -10.35
N LEU A 287 -10.31 -14.78 -11.12
CA LEU A 287 -8.89 -14.71 -10.76
C LEU A 287 -8.53 -13.49 -9.89
N ARG A 288 -9.49 -12.63 -9.54
CA ARG A 288 -9.22 -11.39 -8.77
C ARG A 288 -8.47 -11.65 -7.46
N PRO A 289 -8.77 -12.70 -6.66
CA PRO A 289 -8.01 -13.01 -5.45
C PRO A 289 -6.52 -13.26 -5.71
N LEU A 290 -6.20 -13.94 -6.81
CA LEU A 290 -4.81 -14.18 -7.21
C LEU A 290 -4.08 -12.87 -7.47
N PHE A 291 -4.69 -11.99 -8.26
CA PHE A 291 -4.08 -10.72 -8.60
C PHE A 291 -3.95 -9.80 -7.38
N GLU A 292 -4.96 -9.74 -6.52
CA GLU A 292 -4.93 -8.95 -5.27
C GLU A 292 -3.85 -9.45 -4.31
N ASP A 293 -3.70 -10.77 -4.14
CA ASP A 293 -2.63 -11.33 -3.29
C ASP A 293 -1.22 -11.05 -3.84
N LEU A 294 -1.07 -10.88 -5.17
CA LEU A 294 0.19 -10.52 -5.82
C LEU A 294 0.49 -9.03 -5.84
N ALA A 295 -0.52 -8.17 -5.73
CA ALA A 295 -0.38 -6.74 -5.88
C ALA A 295 -0.18 -6.00 -4.55
N VAL A 296 0.18 -4.73 -4.63
CA VAL A 296 -0.09 -3.76 -3.56
C VAL A 296 -1.58 -3.45 -3.51
N GLN A 297 -2.07 -2.92 -2.39
CA GLN A 297 -3.47 -2.47 -2.28
C GLN A 297 -3.78 -1.44 -3.38
N GLY A 298 -4.90 -1.65 -4.09
CA GLY A 298 -5.26 -0.82 -5.25
C GLY A 298 -4.35 -0.99 -6.48
N GLY A 299 -3.41 -1.95 -6.45
CA GLY A 299 -2.42 -2.17 -7.49
C GLY A 299 -2.84 -3.12 -8.62
N VAL A 300 -4.14 -3.45 -8.73
CA VAL A 300 -4.68 -4.33 -9.77
C VAL A 300 -5.75 -3.58 -10.55
N GLU A 301 -5.66 -3.63 -11.88
CA GLU A 301 -6.76 -3.20 -12.75
C GLU A 301 -6.94 -4.15 -13.94
N PHE A 302 -8.18 -4.26 -14.42
CA PHE A 302 -8.58 -5.07 -15.56
C PHE A 302 -8.88 -4.22 -16.80
N PHE A 303 -8.37 -4.69 -17.93
CA PHE A 303 -8.60 -4.13 -19.24
C PHE A 303 -9.24 -5.20 -20.13
N GLU A 304 -10.43 -4.91 -20.65
CA GLU A 304 -11.18 -5.89 -21.43
C GLU A 304 -10.49 -6.22 -22.76
N GLY A 305 -10.34 -7.52 -23.03
CA GLY A 305 -9.74 -8.04 -24.26
C GLY A 305 -8.37 -8.69 -24.04
N ALA A 306 -8.15 -9.81 -24.74
CA ALA A 306 -6.85 -10.47 -24.72
C ALA A 306 -5.76 -9.55 -25.30
N GLY A 307 -4.63 -9.44 -24.61
CA GLY A 307 -3.52 -8.56 -24.95
C GLY A 307 -3.66 -7.14 -24.39
N ALA A 308 -4.79 -6.76 -23.80
CA ALA A 308 -4.98 -5.42 -23.29
C ALA A 308 -4.05 -5.11 -22.10
N GLY A 309 -3.87 -6.04 -21.17
CA GLY A 309 -2.96 -5.89 -20.03
C GLY A 309 -1.50 -5.76 -20.46
N HIS A 310 -1.05 -6.61 -21.37
CA HIS A 310 0.29 -6.49 -21.97
C HIS A 310 0.47 -5.23 -22.80
N PHE A 311 -0.58 -4.75 -23.48
CA PHE A 311 -0.53 -3.47 -24.20
C PHE A 311 -0.31 -2.31 -23.22
N VAL A 312 -1.09 -2.24 -22.14
CA VAL A 312 -0.92 -1.22 -21.09
C VAL A 312 0.49 -1.30 -20.49
N LYS A 313 0.98 -2.51 -20.20
CA LYS A 313 2.34 -2.70 -19.66
C LYS A 313 3.44 -2.28 -20.64
N MET A 314 3.26 -2.54 -21.93
CA MET A 314 4.18 -2.09 -22.97
C MET A 314 4.26 -0.56 -22.98
N ILE A 315 3.11 0.13 -22.98
CA ILE A 315 3.06 1.60 -22.94
C ILE A 315 3.68 2.14 -21.64
N HIS A 316 3.41 1.51 -20.48
CA HIS A 316 4.08 1.83 -19.22
C HIS A 316 5.61 1.82 -19.37
N ASN A 317 6.19 0.78 -19.96
CA ASN A 317 7.64 0.69 -20.17
C ASN A 317 8.16 1.77 -21.14
N GLY A 318 7.37 2.14 -22.16
CA GLY A 318 7.70 3.28 -23.02
C GLY A 318 7.73 4.61 -22.29
N ILE A 319 6.76 4.87 -21.41
CA ILE A 319 6.72 6.06 -20.55
C ILE A 319 7.92 6.08 -19.60
N GLU A 320 8.20 4.95 -18.94
CA GLU A 320 9.38 4.77 -18.08
C GLU A 320 10.67 5.12 -18.85
N TYR A 321 10.77 4.68 -20.11
CA TYR A 321 11.93 4.98 -20.95
C TYR A 321 12.16 6.48 -21.14
N GLY A 322 11.09 7.25 -21.34
CA GLY A 322 11.14 8.71 -21.49
C GLY A 322 11.46 9.43 -20.18
N MET A 323 10.81 9.03 -19.08
CA MET A 323 11.05 9.62 -17.75
C MET A 323 12.50 9.44 -17.30
N MET A 324 13.04 8.23 -17.44
CA MET A 324 14.44 7.96 -17.12
C MET A 324 15.40 8.79 -17.98
N GLN A 325 15.10 8.95 -19.27
CA GLN A 325 15.92 9.75 -20.19
C GLN A 325 15.96 11.21 -19.74
N ALA A 326 14.80 11.81 -19.41
CA ALA A 326 14.73 13.18 -18.93
C ALA A 326 15.53 13.37 -17.62
N LEU A 327 15.42 12.44 -16.67
CA LEU A 327 16.21 12.46 -15.44
C LEU A 327 17.73 12.39 -15.74
N ALA A 328 18.13 11.47 -16.62
CA ALA A 328 19.54 11.30 -16.98
C ALA A 328 20.13 12.51 -17.69
N GLU A 329 19.36 13.17 -18.56
CA GLU A 329 19.76 14.41 -19.22
C GLU A 329 19.89 15.56 -18.22
N GLY A 330 18.92 15.72 -17.33
CA GLY A 330 18.96 16.74 -16.27
C GLY A 330 20.19 16.60 -15.37
N PHE A 331 20.49 15.39 -14.91
CA PHE A 331 21.68 15.13 -14.08
C PHE A 331 22.98 15.29 -14.86
N ALA A 332 23.01 14.99 -16.16
CA ALA A 332 24.17 15.30 -16.99
C ALA A 332 24.41 16.80 -17.14
N ILE A 333 23.35 17.62 -17.23
CA ILE A 333 23.44 19.08 -17.25
C ILE A 333 23.94 19.61 -15.90
N LEU A 334 23.37 19.15 -14.79
CA LEU A 334 23.82 19.52 -13.44
C LEU A 334 25.30 19.21 -13.25
N LYS A 335 25.75 18.03 -13.67
CA LYS A 335 27.15 17.60 -13.59
C LYS A 335 28.10 18.46 -14.43
N LYS A 336 27.66 18.93 -15.60
CA LYS A 336 28.44 19.80 -16.50
C LYS A 336 28.40 21.28 -16.11
N SER A 337 27.50 21.67 -15.20
CA SER A 337 27.38 23.05 -14.79
C SER A 337 28.65 23.56 -14.11
N LYS A 338 28.80 24.89 -14.01
CA LYS A 338 29.91 25.51 -13.27
C LYS A 338 29.85 25.32 -11.75
N PHE A 339 28.72 24.82 -11.24
CA PHE A 339 28.49 24.64 -9.81
C PHE A 339 28.96 23.25 -9.36
N LYS A 340 29.48 23.17 -8.14
CA LYS A 340 29.93 21.91 -7.53
C LYS A 340 28.82 21.33 -6.66
N PHE A 341 27.85 20.68 -7.30
CA PHE A 341 26.76 20.00 -6.59
C PHE A 341 27.20 18.64 -6.06
N ASP A 342 26.66 18.27 -4.89
CA ASP A 342 26.50 16.88 -4.48
C ASP A 342 25.23 16.36 -5.12
N LEU A 343 25.38 15.48 -6.12
CA LEU A 343 24.24 15.04 -6.90
C LEU A 343 23.30 14.12 -6.11
N SER A 344 23.80 13.43 -5.09
CA SER A 344 22.97 12.62 -4.19
C SER A 344 22.00 13.51 -3.41
N ARG A 345 22.49 14.66 -2.92
CA ARG A 345 21.64 15.66 -2.24
C ARG A 345 20.66 16.33 -3.19
N VAL A 346 21.02 16.53 -4.46
CA VAL A 346 20.09 17.03 -5.48
C VAL A 346 18.97 16.02 -5.74
N ALA A 347 19.31 14.73 -5.89
CA ALA A 347 18.30 13.67 -6.02
C ALA A 347 17.40 13.59 -4.78
N GLU A 348 17.96 13.78 -3.59
CA GLU A 348 17.19 13.79 -2.35
C GLU A 348 16.17 14.93 -2.29
N ILE A 349 16.58 16.17 -2.55
CA ILE A 349 15.63 17.30 -2.52
C ILE A 349 14.57 17.18 -3.63
N TYR A 350 14.91 16.59 -4.78
CA TYR A 350 13.93 16.26 -5.82
C TYR A 350 12.96 15.16 -5.42
N ASN A 351 13.22 14.42 -4.36
CA ASN A 351 12.35 13.38 -3.83
C ASN A 351 11.71 13.76 -2.50
N HIS A 352 11.60 15.07 -2.22
CA HIS A 352 11.03 15.59 -0.98
C HIS A 352 10.10 16.79 -1.25
N GLY A 353 8.83 16.51 -1.54
CA GLY A 353 7.78 17.50 -1.82
C GLY A 353 7.90 18.17 -3.18
N SER A 354 8.70 17.61 -4.09
CA SER A 354 8.93 18.15 -5.43
C SER A 354 7.89 17.63 -6.44
N VAL A 355 7.60 18.41 -7.48
CA VAL A 355 6.70 18.02 -8.57
C VAL A 355 7.17 16.75 -9.29
N ILE A 356 8.48 16.50 -9.33
CA ILE A 356 9.06 15.32 -10.01
C ILE A 356 9.36 14.15 -9.05
N GLU A 357 8.93 14.25 -7.80
CA GLU A 357 9.08 13.19 -6.80
C GLU A 357 8.52 11.87 -7.32
N SER A 358 9.33 10.82 -7.27
CA SER A 358 8.96 9.51 -7.83
C SER A 358 9.92 8.42 -7.42
N ARG A 359 9.48 7.16 -7.54
CA ARG A 359 10.36 5.98 -7.34
C ARG A 359 11.63 6.03 -8.21
N LEU A 360 11.56 6.62 -9.41
CA LEU A 360 12.72 6.78 -10.28
C LEU A 360 13.75 7.75 -9.70
N VAL A 361 13.33 8.86 -9.10
CA VAL A 361 14.24 9.81 -8.43
C VAL A 361 14.86 9.16 -7.19
N GLY A 362 14.06 8.45 -6.38
CA GLY A 362 14.58 7.66 -5.26
C GLY A 362 15.63 6.62 -5.69
N TRP A 363 15.39 5.90 -6.78
CA TRP A 363 16.39 4.96 -7.33
C TRP A 363 17.63 5.65 -7.89
N LEU A 364 17.48 6.85 -8.47
CA LEU A 364 18.64 7.64 -8.90
C LEU A 364 19.51 8.02 -7.71
N ARG A 365 18.90 8.49 -6.61
CA ARG A 365 19.59 8.76 -5.35
C ARG A 365 20.37 7.54 -4.87
N ASN A 366 19.71 6.38 -4.76
CA ASN A 366 20.39 5.14 -4.34
C ASN A 366 21.57 4.78 -5.25
N GLY A 367 21.40 4.95 -6.57
CA GLY A 367 22.48 4.75 -7.53
C GLY A 367 23.67 5.70 -7.31
N LEU A 368 23.42 6.96 -7.00
CA LEU A 368 24.45 7.95 -6.69
C LEU A 368 25.17 7.62 -5.37
N GLU A 369 24.44 7.18 -4.35
CA GLU A 369 25.03 6.73 -3.08
C GLU A 369 25.96 5.52 -3.27
N ILE A 370 25.57 4.56 -4.12
CA ILE A 370 26.35 3.34 -4.37
C ILE A 370 27.57 3.59 -5.27
N TYR A 371 27.41 4.39 -6.35
CA TYR A 371 28.41 4.50 -7.41
C TYR A 371 29.16 5.84 -7.43
N GLY A 372 28.73 6.81 -6.61
CA GLY A 372 29.23 8.17 -6.58
C GLY A 372 28.80 9.00 -7.81
N ASP A 373 28.96 10.32 -7.70
CA ASP A 373 28.52 11.31 -8.70
C ASP A 373 29.09 11.11 -10.11
N ASP A 374 30.23 10.42 -10.24
CA ASP A 374 30.89 10.15 -11.54
C ASP A 374 30.48 8.82 -12.17
N PHE A 375 29.78 7.95 -11.42
CA PHE A 375 29.41 6.60 -11.86
C PHE A 375 30.59 5.84 -12.50
N LYS A 376 31.78 5.91 -11.90
CA LYS A 376 33.03 5.42 -12.55
C LYS A 376 32.96 3.93 -12.92
N SER A 377 32.35 3.13 -12.06
CA SER A 377 32.19 1.68 -12.21
C SER A 377 30.95 1.27 -13.03
N VAL A 378 30.18 2.22 -13.55
CA VAL A 378 28.96 1.97 -14.33
C VAL A 378 29.23 2.20 -15.81
N SER A 379 28.72 1.30 -16.65
CA SER A 379 28.81 1.38 -18.11
C SER A 379 27.92 2.49 -18.67
N GLY A 380 28.48 3.28 -19.57
CA GLY A 380 27.73 4.26 -20.35
C GLY A 380 26.92 3.65 -21.50
N LYS A 381 26.99 2.33 -21.71
CA LYS A 381 26.20 1.61 -22.72
C LYS A 381 24.90 1.12 -22.09
N VAL A 382 23.78 1.69 -22.50
CA VAL A 382 22.48 1.38 -21.89
C VAL A 382 21.90 0.14 -22.55
N ALA A 383 21.61 -0.90 -21.77
CA ALA A 383 20.94 -2.09 -22.28
C ALA A 383 19.62 -1.74 -22.98
N LEU A 384 19.33 -2.45 -24.07
CA LEU A 384 18.09 -2.35 -24.83
C LEU A 384 17.22 -3.55 -24.46
N THR A 385 16.00 -3.29 -24.01
CA THR A 385 14.97 -4.33 -23.89
C THR A 385 13.88 -4.03 -24.93
N GLY A 386 13.30 -5.07 -25.53
CA GLY A 386 12.48 -4.94 -26.74
C GLY A 386 11.22 -4.07 -26.58
N GLU A 387 10.76 -3.84 -25.35
CA GLU A 387 9.49 -3.19 -25.05
C GLU A 387 9.44 -1.71 -25.49
N GLY A 388 10.57 -1.00 -25.38
CA GLY A 388 10.66 0.39 -25.85
C GLY A 388 10.55 0.50 -27.37
N GLU A 389 11.10 -0.48 -28.09
CA GLU A 389 10.99 -0.56 -29.55
C GLU A 389 9.58 -0.92 -29.99
N TRP A 390 8.92 -1.87 -29.30
CA TRP A 390 7.53 -2.20 -29.55
C TRP A 390 6.60 -1.00 -29.34
N THR A 391 6.85 -0.19 -28.30
CA THR A 391 6.06 1.02 -28.05
C THR A 391 6.18 2.03 -29.20
N VAL A 392 7.41 2.33 -29.64
CA VAL A 392 7.64 3.27 -30.76
C VAL A 392 7.04 2.76 -32.07
N LYS A 393 7.20 1.46 -32.36
CA LYS A 393 6.60 0.84 -33.55
C LYS A 393 5.07 0.94 -33.50
N THR A 394 4.47 0.61 -32.37
CA THR A 394 3.01 0.66 -32.18
C THR A 394 2.49 2.09 -32.31
N ALA A 395 3.19 3.08 -31.74
CA ALA A 395 2.82 4.49 -31.89
C ALA A 395 2.79 4.91 -33.37
N LYS A 396 3.77 4.48 -34.18
CA LYS A 396 3.79 4.73 -35.62
C LYS A 396 2.63 4.04 -36.35
N GLU A 397 2.34 2.79 -36.02
CA GLU A 397 1.21 2.04 -36.57
C GLU A 397 -0.14 2.73 -36.26
N LEU A 398 -0.27 3.35 -35.09
CA LEU A 398 -1.47 4.07 -34.64
C LEU A 398 -1.51 5.54 -35.06
N GLY A 399 -0.49 6.05 -35.77
CA GLY A 399 -0.41 7.46 -36.15
C GLY A 399 -0.17 8.43 -34.99
N VAL A 400 0.37 7.97 -33.86
CA VAL A 400 0.67 8.79 -32.67
C VAL A 400 2.15 9.17 -32.64
N LEU A 401 2.44 10.46 -32.46
CA LEU A 401 3.80 10.99 -32.39
C LEU A 401 4.41 10.82 -30.98
N ALA A 402 5.16 9.74 -30.77
CA ALA A 402 5.83 9.44 -29.50
C ALA A 402 7.27 10.01 -29.40
N ARG A 403 7.44 11.33 -29.60
CA ARG A 403 8.77 11.99 -29.73
C ARG A 403 9.73 11.70 -28.58
N ILE A 404 9.25 11.76 -27.34
CA ILE A 404 10.08 11.56 -26.13
C ILE A 404 10.55 10.10 -26.04
N ILE A 405 9.65 9.15 -26.25
CA ILE A 405 9.95 7.71 -26.18
C ILE A 405 10.88 7.31 -27.33
N GLU A 406 10.65 7.83 -28.54
CA GLU A 406 11.50 7.60 -29.70
C GLU A 406 12.92 8.18 -29.51
N GLY A 407 13.03 9.39 -28.97
CA GLY A 407 14.31 10.00 -28.60
C GLY A 407 15.07 9.16 -27.56
N ALA A 408 14.37 8.70 -26.51
CA ALA A 408 14.95 7.84 -25.49
C ALA A 408 15.40 6.47 -26.04
N LEU A 409 14.68 5.89 -27.00
CA LEU A 409 15.09 4.66 -27.68
C LEU A 409 16.33 4.91 -28.57
N LYS A 410 16.33 6.01 -29.32
CA LYS A 410 17.46 6.41 -30.18
C LYS A 410 18.74 6.59 -29.37
N PHE A 411 18.66 7.30 -28.24
CA PHE A 411 19.80 7.49 -27.34
C PHE A 411 20.38 6.14 -26.88
N ARG A 412 19.53 5.18 -26.45
CA ARG A 412 19.99 3.85 -26.05
C ARG A 412 20.74 3.13 -27.18
N LYS A 413 20.23 3.18 -28.41
CA LYS A 413 20.91 2.62 -29.61
C LYS A 413 22.26 3.30 -29.86
N GLU A 414 22.33 4.62 -29.74
CA GLU A 414 23.58 5.39 -29.93
C GLU A 414 24.61 5.13 -28.83
N SER A 415 24.16 4.95 -27.58
CA SER A 415 25.02 4.74 -26.40
C SER A 415 25.93 3.51 -26.54
N GLN A 416 25.54 2.52 -27.37
CA GLN A 416 26.35 1.35 -27.67
C GLN A 416 27.69 1.71 -28.32
N LYS A 417 27.69 2.74 -29.16
CA LYS A 417 28.87 3.26 -29.87
C LYS A 417 29.49 4.47 -29.18
N LYS A 418 28.67 5.29 -28.53
CA LYS A 418 29.07 6.54 -27.87
C LYS A 418 28.63 6.55 -26.40
N PRO A 419 29.28 5.77 -25.51
CA PRO A 419 28.95 5.78 -24.10
C PRO A 419 29.20 7.18 -23.50
N SER A 420 28.33 7.60 -22.59
CA SER A 420 28.37 8.93 -21.99
C SER A 420 27.90 8.92 -20.54
N TYR A 421 28.07 10.04 -19.84
CA TYR A 421 27.57 10.20 -18.47
C TYR A 421 26.05 9.96 -18.38
N THR A 422 25.26 10.51 -19.31
CA THR A 422 23.81 10.25 -19.42
C THR A 422 23.52 8.75 -19.51
N GLY A 423 24.32 8.02 -20.29
CA GLY A 423 24.22 6.56 -20.37
C GLY A 423 24.52 5.85 -19.06
N LYS A 424 25.48 6.35 -18.27
CA LYS A 424 25.80 5.81 -16.94
C LYS A 424 24.66 6.01 -15.95
N VAL A 425 24.04 7.20 -15.93
CA VAL A 425 22.87 7.48 -15.09
C VAL A 425 21.74 6.50 -15.41
N LEU A 426 21.45 6.28 -16.71
CA LEU A 426 20.45 5.31 -17.13
C LEU A 426 20.79 3.88 -16.71
N SER A 427 22.03 3.43 -16.90
CA SER A 427 22.47 2.10 -16.47
C SER A 427 22.37 1.91 -14.95
N ALA A 428 22.71 2.94 -14.16
CA ALA A 428 22.55 2.91 -12.71
C ALA A 428 21.07 2.80 -12.29
N LEU A 429 20.19 3.61 -12.90
CA LEU A 429 18.74 3.50 -12.70
C LEU A 429 18.23 2.09 -13.04
N ARG A 430 18.69 1.52 -14.17
CA ARG A 430 18.36 0.14 -14.58
C ARG A 430 18.78 -0.92 -13.58
N ASN A 431 19.94 -0.74 -12.97
CA ASN A 431 20.41 -1.63 -11.94
C ASN A 431 19.51 -1.59 -10.70
N GLN A 432 19.11 -0.39 -10.25
CA GLN A 432 18.30 -0.22 -9.04
C GLN A 432 16.87 -0.74 -9.19
N PHE A 433 16.22 -0.57 -10.35
CA PHE A 433 14.85 -1.07 -10.52
C PHE A 433 14.75 -2.57 -10.82
N GLY A 434 15.70 -3.11 -11.60
CA GLY A 434 15.56 -4.43 -12.23
C GLY A 434 16.69 -5.41 -11.91
N GLY A 435 17.70 -4.98 -11.14
CA GLY A 435 18.90 -5.78 -10.89
C GLY A 435 19.66 -6.12 -12.17
N HIS A 436 19.56 -5.27 -13.20
CA HIS A 436 20.34 -5.38 -14.44
C HIS A 436 21.83 -5.10 -14.15
N SER A 437 22.75 -5.66 -14.95
CA SER A 437 24.17 -5.33 -14.79
C SER A 437 24.38 -3.84 -15.01
N ALA A 438 24.98 -3.17 -14.03
CA ALA A 438 25.46 -1.79 -14.16
C ALA A 438 26.84 -1.72 -14.82
N LYS A 439 27.60 -2.83 -14.83
CA LYS A 439 28.97 -2.93 -15.33
C LYS A 439 29.01 -3.29 -16.80
#